data_AF-A0A847F9Q0-F1
#
_entry.id   AF-A0A847F9Q0-F1
#
_cell.length_a   1.000
_cell.length_b   1.000
_cell.length_c   1.000
_cell.angle_alpha   90.00
_cell.angle_beta   90.00
_cell.angle_gamma   90.00
#
_symmetry.space_group_name_H-M   'P 1'
#
loop_
_entity.id
_entity.type
_entity.pdbx_description
1 polymer ?
#
loop_
_entity_poly.entity_id
_entity_poly.type
_entity_poly.pdbx_seq_one_letter_code
_entity_poly.pdbx_strand_id
1 'polypeptide(L)'
;MVNLFIPYTPFHLLLSFAIALSMPGELHYMILGESSPGNLKVFRLLQEIYASAGITAYEMEGTFRKSNLKKFLIKQRNISRVDTLFKELPAIDHFFYFCDCHVVTTYSAFLARKRNPGIKFFFVEDGVGSYLSSHRTSKKGVEKIADRLFFGKWHTDTVVPGSFMDSTGAWALFPDFLPSFFDEKKKFAVSREKLLSEFDRGLFSLRSGSLPDTARSLVAVDFEHYTETDAYLNAVSSYIRRAEALGGNSVLKLHPSDRRQHVFYGADGIFTLPSHLPVELFYLFYGDSLRFVIGGLTTALLTAKWLIPEAEVVSIIPQSIVQSVNYAREIFDVFSACGIEVCTL
;
A
#
# COMPACT_ATOMS: atom_id res chain seq x y z
N MET A 1 6.56 -0.23 24.68
CA MET A 1 6.84 0.96 23.85
C MET A 1 5.54 1.45 23.25
N VAL A 2 5.50 2.71 22.82
CA VAL A 2 4.34 3.34 22.20
C VAL A 2 4.64 3.63 20.73
N ASN A 3 3.86 3.04 19.84
CA ASN A 3 4.00 3.16 18.39
C ASN A 3 2.87 4.00 17.81
N LEU A 4 3.20 4.91 16.89
CA LEU A 4 2.22 5.69 16.14
C LEU A 4 2.39 5.47 14.64
N PHE A 5 1.32 5.02 13.98
CA PHE A 5 1.25 4.82 12.53
C PHE A 5 0.43 5.91 11.84
N ILE A 6 0.90 6.44 10.70
CA ILE A 6 0.16 7.42 9.89
C ILE A 6 -0.12 6.88 8.46
N PRO A 7 -1.08 5.94 8.30
CA PRO A 7 -1.42 5.37 7.00
C PRO A 7 -2.34 6.28 6.19
N TYR A 8 -2.31 6.10 4.86
CA TYR A 8 -3.08 6.88 3.88
C TYR A 8 -3.83 6.02 2.85
N THR A 9 -3.38 4.78 2.65
CA THR A 9 -3.93 3.85 1.65
C THR A 9 -4.26 2.51 2.32
N PRO A 10 -5.09 1.65 1.69
CA PRO A 10 -5.31 0.28 2.14
C PRO A 10 -4.02 -0.53 2.30
N PHE A 11 -3.03 -0.27 1.42
CA PHE A 11 -1.71 -0.90 1.52
C PHE A 11 -0.97 -0.46 2.80
N HIS A 12 -0.98 0.84 3.13
CA HIS A 12 -0.37 1.34 4.38
C HIS A 12 -1.06 0.76 5.61
N LEU A 13 -2.37 0.55 5.56
CA LEU A 13 -3.10 -0.12 6.64
C LEU A 13 -2.57 -1.54 6.83
N LEU A 14 -2.50 -2.35 5.77
CA LEU A 14 -2.00 -3.71 5.85
C LEU A 14 -0.59 -3.77 6.45
N LEU A 15 0.33 -2.91 5.99
CA LEU A 15 1.69 -2.84 6.53
C LEU A 15 1.71 -2.39 8.00
N SER A 16 0.86 -1.44 8.39
CA SER A 16 0.76 -1.01 9.79
C SER A 16 0.31 -2.16 10.69
N PHE A 17 -0.67 -2.95 10.25
CA PHE A 17 -1.11 -4.16 10.98
C PHE A 17 -0.02 -5.22 11.04
N ALA A 18 0.69 -5.48 9.93
CA ALA A 18 1.82 -6.42 9.90
C ALA A 18 2.90 -6.05 10.92
N ILE A 19 3.28 -4.78 10.97
CA ILE A 19 4.29 -4.26 11.90
C ILE A 19 3.77 -4.35 13.35
N ALA A 20 2.54 -3.91 13.63
CA ALA A 20 1.96 -3.98 14.97
C ALA A 20 1.88 -5.41 15.50
N LEU A 21 1.47 -6.37 14.67
CA LEU A 21 1.41 -7.80 15.02
C LEU A 21 2.80 -8.40 15.31
N SER A 22 3.86 -7.85 14.71
CA SER A 22 5.24 -8.27 14.99
C SER A 22 5.79 -7.72 16.32
N MET A 23 5.05 -6.84 16.99
CA MET A 23 5.43 -6.16 18.23
C MET A 23 4.38 -6.42 19.34
N PRO A 24 4.20 -7.68 19.76
CA PRO A 24 3.20 -8.02 20.78
C PRO A 24 3.55 -7.38 22.13
N GLY A 25 2.52 -6.92 22.85
CA GLY A 25 2.67 -6.28 24.17
C GLY A 25 3.04 -4.79 24.13
N GLU A 26 3.22 -4.21 22.94
CA GLU A 26 3.38 -2.77 22.77
C GLU A 26 2.04 -2.06 22.56
N LEU A 27 2.01 -0.74 22.81
CA LEU A 27 0.82 0.08 22.59
C LEU A 27 0.86 0.67 21.19
N HIS A 28 -0.19 0.39 20.40
CA HIS A 28 -0.26 0.78 19.00
C HIS A 28 -1.37 1.81 18.78
N TYR A 29 -0.98 2.98 18.28
CA TYR A 29 -1.88 4.06 17.91
C TYR A 29 -1.81 4.34 16.40
N MET A 30 -2.91 4.77 15.81
CA MET A 30 -2.99 5.08 14.40
C MET A 30 -3.75 6.38 14.16
N ILE A 31 -3.19 7.28 13.35
CA ILE A 31 -3.92 8.44 12.84
C ILE A 31 -4.17 8.19 11.36
N LEU A 32 -5.43 7.93 11.00
CA LEU A 32 -5.82 7.71 9.60
C LEU A 32 -5.72 9.05 8.87
N GLY A 33 -4.63 9.22 8.12
CA GLY A 33 -4.30 10.48 7.46
C GLY A 33 -5.25 10.85 6.31
N GLU A 34 -5.97 9.87 5.76
CA GLU A 34 -7.06 10.05 4.80
C GLU A 34 -8.18 9.01 5.10
N SER A 35 -9.29 9.47 5.65
CA SER A 35 -10.44 8.63 6.01
C SER A 35 -11.49 8.62 4.88
N SER A 36 -11.10 8.14 3.69
CA SER A 36 -12.07 7.89 2.63
C SER A 36 -12.98 6.70 3.01
N PRO A 37 -14.24 6.63 2.52
CA PRO A 37 -15.14 5.53 2.86
C PRO A 37 -14.57 4.14 2.55
N GLY A 38 -13.81 4.00 1.47
CA GLY A 38 -13.14 2.75 1.12
C GLY A 38 -12.04 2.39 2.12
N ASN A 39 -11.18 3.36 2.47
CA ASN A 39 -10.10 3.14 3.41
C ASN A 39 -10.61 2.80 4.82
N LEU A 40 -11.68 3.47 5.28
CA LEU A 40 -12.33 3.16 6.56
C LEU A 40 -12.94 1.76 6.60
N LYS A 41 -13.57 1.31 5.50
CA LYS A 41 -14.10 -0.05 5.41
C LYS A 41 -12.99 -1.09 5.54
N VAL A 42 -11.86 -0.87 4.85
CA VAL A 42 -10.69 -1.75 4.94
C VAL A 42 -10.10 -1.74 6.35
N PHE A 43 -9.94 -0.56 6.96
CA PHE A 43 -9.44 -0.44 8.33
C PHE A 43 -10.30 -1.25 9.32
N ARG A 44 -11.62 -1.09 9.27
CA ARG A 44 -12.54 -1.83 10.15
C ARG A 44 -12.46 -3.33 9.94
N LEU A 45 -12.40 -3.77 8.68
CA LEU A 45 -12.23 -5.19 8.35
C LEU A 45 -10.91 -5.74 8.93
N LEU A 46 -9.79 -5.01 8.74
CA LEU A 46 -8.50 -5.40 9.31
C LEU A 46 -8.51 -5.40 10.84
N GLN A 47 -9.21 -4.46 11.46
CA GLN A 47 -9.36 -4.39 12.91
C GLN A 47 -10.18 -5.58 13.46
N GLU A 48 -11.22 -6.02 12.75
CA GLU A 48 -11.98 -7.22 13.11
C GLU A 48 -11.14 -8.50 12.91
N ILE A 49 -10.44 -8.63 11.78
CA ILE A 49 -9.60 -9.80 11.47
C ILE A 49 -8.41 -9.90 12.43
N TYR A 50 -7.73 -8.79 12.68
CA TYR A 50 -6.50 -8.73 13.47
C TYR A 50 -6.71 -7.98 14.79
N ALA A 51 -7.73 -8.35 15.54
CA ALA A 51 -8.05 -7.73 16.83
C ALA A 51 -6.87 -7.79 17.82
N SER A 52 -6.04 -8.83 17.72
CA SER A 52 -4.78 -9.04 18.45
C SER A 52 -3.76 -7.91 18.26
N ALA A 53 -3.79 -7.18 17.14
CA ALA A 53 -2.90 -6.06 16.88
C ALA A 53 -3.14 -4.88 17.84
N GLY A 54 -4.30 -4.81 18.51
CA GLY A 54 -4.56 -3.84 19.58
C GLY A 54 -4.46 -2.37 19.15
N ILE A 55 -4.67 -2.06 17.86
CA ILE A 55 -4.50 -0.71 17.33
C ILE A 55 -5.67 0.20 17.73
N THR A 56 -5.36 1.29 18.43
CA THR A 56 -6.29 2.39 18.70
C THR A 56 -6.19 3.46 17.61
N ALA A 57 -7.25 3.69 16.85
CA ALA A 57 -7.22 4.57 15.69
C ALA A 57 -8.04 5.86 15.87
N TYR A 58 -7.57 6.93 15.22
CA TYR A 58 -8.21 8.24 15.17
C TYR A 58 -8.39 8.69 13.71
N GLU A 59 -9.61 9.07 13.36
CA GLU A 59 -9.99 9.40 11.98
C GLU A 59 -9.78 10.89 11.67
N MET A 60 -9.01 11.21 10.62
CA MET A 60 -8.93 12.57 10.08
C MET A 60 -9.93 12.77 8.94
N GLU A 61 -10.40 14.00 8.73
CA GLU A 61 -11.32 14.28 7.62
C GLU A 61 -10.58 14.14 6.28
N GLY A 62 -11.14 13.32 5.38
CA GLY A 62 -10.58 13.08 4.05
C GLY A 62 -10.78 14.25 3.08
N THR A 63 -9.86 14.38 2.13
CA THR A 63 -9.82 15.47 1.15
C THR A 63 -10.30 15.07 -0.25
N PHE A 64 -10.65 13.79 -0.44
CA PHE A 64 -11.09 13.25 -1.73
C PHE A 64 -12.27 14.00 -2.35
N ARG A 65 -12.17 14.34 -3.65
CA ARG A 65 -13.16 15.08 -4.45
C ARG A 65 -13.62 16.43 -3.85
N LYS A 66 -12.79 17.10 -3.05
CA LYS A 66 -13.06 18.45 -2.53
C LYS A 66 -12.34 19.53 -3.35
N SER A 67 -12.89 20.75 -3.38
CA SER A 67 -12.24 21.92 -3.99
C SER A 67 -10.99 22.34 -3.19
N ASN A 68 -10.06 23.07 -3.80
CA ASN A 68 -8.80 23.48 -3.16
C ASN A 68 -9.00 24.24 -1.85
N LEU A 69 -9.95 25.18 -1.82
CA LEU A 69 -10.29 25.92 -0.59
C LEU A 69 -10.82 24.99 0.50
N LYS A 70 -11.68 24.03 0.14
CA LYS A 70 -12.21 23.05 1.10
C LYS A 70 -11.11 22.12 1.60
N LYS A 71 -10.20 21.66 0.74
CA LYS A 71 -9.02 20.88 1.14
C LYS A 71 -8.16 21.64 2.14
N PHE A 72 -7.94 22.94 1.93
CA PHE A 72 -7.20 23.78 2.86
C PHE A 72 -7.87 23.85 4.24
N LEU A 73 -9.18 24.14 4.28
CA LEU A 73 -9.94 24.19 5.54
C LEU A 73 -9.94 22.85 6.28
N ILE A 74 -10.07 21.75 5.54
CA ILE A 74 -9.98 20.38 6.09
C ILE A 74 -8.61 20.13 6.72
N LYS A 75 -7.52 20.51 6.03
CA LYS A 75 -6.16 20.38 6.59
C LYS A 75 -6.00 21.16 7.89
N GLN A 76 -6.50 22.39 7.97
CA GLN A 76 -6.46 23.19 9.20
C GLN A 76 -7.27 22.57 10.35
N ARG A 77 -8.45 22.01 10.06
CA ARG A 77 -9.23 21.26 11.05
C ARG A 77 -8.51 20.00 11.52
N ASN A 78 -7.90 19.25 10.60
CA ASN A 78 -7.12 18.07 10.95
C ASN A 78 -5.91 18.43 11.81
N ILE A 79 -5.22 19.56 11.55
CA ILE A 79 -4.15 20.07 12.41
C ILE A 79 -4.68 20.30 13.84
N SER A 80 -5.81 21.00 13.99
CA SER A 80 -6.41 21.24 15.32
C SER A 80 -6.82 19.95 16.04
N ARG A 81 -7.37 18.98 15.30
CA ARG A 81 -7.69 17.64 15.84
C ARG A 81 -6.44 16.90 16.30
N VAL A 82 -5.37 16.94 15.50
CA VAL A 82 -4.08 16.33 15.86
C VAL A 82 -3.49 17.03 17.09
N ASP A 83 -3.54 18.36 17.19
CA ASP A 83 -3.09 19.08 18.39
C ASP A 83 -3.83 18.63 19.66
N THR A 84 -5.16 18.52 19.55
CA THR A 84 -6.02 18.04 20.65
C THR A 84 -5.70 16.59 21.01
N LEU A 85 -5.63 15.71 20.00
CA LEU A 85 -5.32 14.31 20.19
C LEU A 85 -3.98 14.11 20.89
N PHE A 86 -2.95 14.84 20.47
CA PHE A 86 -1.65 14.71 21.10
C PHE A 86 -1.72 15.07 22.60
N LYS A 87 -2.61 15.96 23.07
CA LYS A 87 -2.81 16.24 24.51
C LYS A 87 -3.20 15.01 25.33
N GLU A 88 -3.88 14.06 24.71
CA GLU A 88 -4.39 12.85 25.34
C GLU A 88 -3.49 11.63 25.11
N LEU A 89 -2.73 11.61 24.00
CA LEU A 89 -1.83 10.50 23.69
C LEU A 89 -0.65 10.41 24.69
N PRO A 90 -0.21 9.18 25.02
CA PRO A 90 1.05 8.98 25.72
C PRO A 90 2.24 9.48 24.87
N ALA A 91 3.40 9.63 25.50
CA ALA A 91 4.63 9.93 24.78
C ALA A 91 4.93 8.82 23.77
N ILE A 92 5.14 9.19 22.51
CA ILE A 92 5.38 8.24 21.41
C ILE A 92 6.87 7.89 21.37
N ASP A 93 7.20 6.59 21.31
CA ASP A 93 8.56 6.09 21.19
C ASP A 93 8.97 5.90 19.72
N HIS A 94 8.06 5.37 18.91
CA HIS A 94 8.28 5.10 17.50
C HIS A 94 7.19 5.72 16.62
N PHE A 95 7.59 6.41 15.56
CA PHE A 95 6.71 7.06 14.60
C PHE A 95 6.90 6.44 13.22
N PHE A 96 5.91 5.71 12.75
CA PHE A 96 5.88 5.02 11.46
C PHE A 96 5.12 5.85 10.43
N TYR A 97 5.79 6.22 9.34
CA TYR A 97 5.20 7.06 8.29
C TYR A 97 5.45 6.50 6.90
N PHE A 98 4.46 6.70 6.04
CA PHE A 98 4.48 6.23 4.65
C PHE A 98 4.63 7.40 3.67
N CYS A 99 4.03 8.55 4.01
CA CYS A 99 4.07 9.76 3.20
C CYS A 99 4.67 10.92 4.01
N ASP A 100 5.85 11.34 3.60
CA ASP A 100 6.71 12.34 4.22
C ASP A 100 6.36 13.80 3.93
N CYS A 101 5.50 14.06 2.93
CA CYS A 101 5.07 15.41 2.55
C CYS A 101 3.64 15.75 3.02
N HIS A 102 2.94 14.83 3.68
CA HIS A 102 1.57 15.06 4.11
C HIS A 102 1.50 15.92 5.38
N VAL A 103 0.57 16.87 5.39
CA VAL A 103 0.40 17.84 6.50
C VAL A 103 0.13 17.13 7.83
N VAL A 104 -0.71 16.09 7.83
CA VAL A 104 -1.00 15.30 9.05
C VAL A 104 0.26 14.56 9.53
N THR A 105 1.03 13.92 8.64
CA THR A 105 2.31 13.29 9.01
C THR A 105 3.27 14.30 9.61
N THR A 106 3.56 15.38 8.88
CA THR A 106 4.59 16.36 9.27
C THR A 106 4.24 17.07 10.57
N TYR A 107 2.96 17.39 10.79
CA TYR A 107 2.51 18.01 12.05
C TYR A 107 2.56 17.02 13.22
N SER A 108 2.08 15.79 13.02
CA SER A 108 2.11 14.75 14.06
C SER A 108 3.56 14.45 14.48
N ALA A 109 4.48 14.35 13.53
CA ALA A 109 5.90 14.15 13.80
C ALA A 109 6.54 15.31 14.56
N PHE A 110 6.16 16.56 14.21
CA PHE A 110 6.60 17.74 14.96
C PHE A 110 6.15 17.68 16.43
N LEU A 111 4.88 17.38 16.68
CA LEU A 111 4.35 17.27 18.05
C LEU A 111 4.96 16.08 18.80
N ALA A 112 5.16 14.95 18.13
CA ALA A 112 5.78 13.77 18.70
C ALA A 112 7.22 14.06 19.15
N ARG A 113 8.05 14.67 18.28
CA ARG A 113 9.42 15.09 18.63
C ARG A 113 9.47 16.16 19.71
N LYS A 114 8.51 17.10 19.72
CA LYS A 114 8.43 18.13 20.76
C LYS A 114 8.19 17.52 22.15
N ARG A 115 7.42 16.43 22.23
CA ARG A 115 7.11 15.73 23.49
C ARG A 115 8.16 14.72 23.89
N ASN A 116 8.73 14.03 22.92
CA ASN A 116 9.80 13.06 23.11
C ASN A 116 10.94 13.35 22.14
N PRO A 117 11.98 14.10 22.56
CA PRO A 117 13.16 14.36 21.72
C PRO A 117 13.91 13.09 21.30
N GLY A 118 13.75 11.97 22.03
CA GLY A 118 14.36 10.67 21.75
C GLY A 118 13.52 9.74 20.87
N ILE A 119 12.40 10.23 20.32
CA ILE A 119 11.55 9.45 19.42
C ILE A 119 12.33 8.96 18.19
N LYS A 120 12.04 7.74 17.74
CA LYS A 120 12.59 7.20 16.48
C LYS A 120 11.56 7.33 15.37
N PHE A 121 12.03 7.77 14.21
CA PHE A 121 11.22 7.87 13.00
C PHE A 121 11.54 6.71 12.07
N PHE A 122 10.52 5.99 11.63
CA PHE A 122 10.66 4.87 10.70
C PHE A 122 9.85 5.16 9.43
N PHE A 123 10.53 5.19 8.30
CA PHE A 123 9.87 5.16 7.00
C PHE A 123 9.28 3.77 6.80
N VAL A 124 8.08 3.68 6.25
CA VAL A 124 7.48 2.43 5.80
C VAL A 124 7.15 2.60 4.32
N GLU A 125 7.45 1.60 3.50
CA GLU A 125 7.29 1.71 2.06
C GLU A 125 5.87 2.11 1.60
N ASP A 126 5.83 2.89 0.52
CA ASP A 126 4.66 3.34 -0.24
C ASP A 126 4.61 2.60 -1.60
N GLY A 127 4.79 1.28 -1.55
CA GLY A 127 4.77 0.38 -2.70
C GLY A 127 5.97 0.51 -3.64
N VAL A 128 5.77 0.16 -4.93
CA VAL A 128 6.84 0.14 -5.96
C VAL A 128 7.65 1.42 -5.99
N GLY A 129 7.02 2.58 -5.78
CA GLY A 129 7.70 3.88 -5.79
C GLY A 129 8.81 4.02 -4.74
N SER A 130 8.79 3.22 -3.67
CA SER A 130 9.84 3.22 -2.64
C SER A 130 11.14 2.56 -3.08
N TYR A 131 11.06 1.74 -4.13
CA TYR A 131 12.18 0.99 -4.70
C TYR A 131 12.87 1.73 -5.85
N LEU A 132 12.35 2.90 -6.24
CA LEU A 132 12.87 3.68 -7.34
C LEU A 132 13.90 4.68 -6.83
N SER A 133 14.96 4.90 -7.61
CA SER A 133 15.97 5.93 -7.37
C SER A 133 15.45 7.35 -7.61
N SER A 134 14.16 7.45 -7.98
CA SER A 134 13.50 8.69 -8.32
C SER A 134 13.40 9.65 -7.14
N HIS A 135 13.72 10.91 -7.42
CA HIS A 135 13.49 12.01 -6.51
C HIS A 135 12.14 12.64 -6.85
N ARG A 136 11.31 12.92 -5.85
CA ARG A 136 10.07 13.67 -6.04
C ARG A 136 10.40 15.07 -6.52
N THR A 137 9.56 15.63 -7.39
CA THR A 137 9.72 17.03 -7.78
C THR A 137 9.50 17.92 -6.56
N SER A 138 10.53 18.67 -6.20
CA SER A 138 10.42 19.71 -5.19
C SER A 138 9.34 20.70 -5.61
N LYS A 139 8.52 21.15 -4.64
CA LYS A 139 7.63 22.30 -4.85
C LYS A 139 8.40 23.53 -5.29
N LYS A 140 7.73 24.41 -6.03
CA LYS A 140 8.32 25.70 -6.44
C LYS A 140 8.54 26.58 -5.21
N GLY A 141 9.50 27.51 -5.27
CA GLY A 141 9.85 28.37 -4.13
C GLY A 141 8.66 29.13 -3.53
N VAL A 142 7.75 29.64 -4.38
CA VAL A 142 6.54 30.36 -3.95
C VAL A 142 5.59 29.44 -3.18
N GLU A 143 5.42 28.19 -3.62
CA GLU A 143 4.58 27.20 -2.94
C GLU A 143 5.16 26.83 -1.58
N LYS A 144 6.49 26.68 -1.48
CA LYS A 144 7.17 26.45 -0.18
C LYS A 144 6.98 27.60 0.79
N ILE A 145 7.03 28.85 0.30
CA ILE A 145 6.79 30.04 1.13
C ILE A 145 5.34 30.07 1.60
N ALA A 146 4.39 29.82 0.70
CA ALA A 146 2.97 29.76 1.04
C ALA A 146 2.71 28.67 2.10
N ASP A 147 3.23 27.47 1.91
CA ASP A 147 3.09 26.38 2.87
C ASP A 147 3.68 26.74 4.24
N ARG A 148 4.85 27.39 4.28
CA ARG A 148 5.45 27.86 5.54
C ARG A 148 4.62 28.94 6.23
N LEU A 149 3.93 29.79 5.47
CA LEU A 149 3.04 30.82 6.03
C LEU A 149 1.77 30.18 6.62
N PHE A 150 1.18 29.22 5.92
CA PHE A 150 -0.11 28.64 6.32
C PHE A 150 -0.02 27.49 7.31
N PHE A 151 1.03 26.68 7.20
CA PHE A 151 1.22 25.52 8.07
C PHE A 151 2.28 25.81 9.12
N GLY A 152 3.32 26.59 8.80
CA GLY A 152 4.39 26.94 9.72
C GLY A 152 5.71 26.29 9.35
N LYS A 153 6.77 26.60 10.11
CA LYS A 153 8.14 26.12 9.84
C LYS A 153 8.33 24.61 10.04
N TRP A 154 7.37 23.92 10.65
CA TRP A 154 7.41 22.48 10.86
C TRP A 154 7.03 21.68 9.61
N HIS A 155 6.31 22.27 8.65
CA HIS A 155 5.95 21.58 7.43
C HIS A 155 7.16 21.52 6.48
N THR A 156 7.51 20.31 6.07
CA THR A 156 8.66 20.04 5.21
C THR A 156 8.21 19.45 3.89
N ASP A 157 8.88 19.88 2.82
CA ASP A 157 8.75 19.29 1.49
C ASP A 157 9.97 18.39 1.27
N THR A 158 9.75 17.08 1.29
CA THR A 158 10.80 16.07 1.12
C THR A 158 10.85 15.60 -0.32
N VAL A 159 12.06 15.60 -0.87
CA VAL A 159 12.33 15.21 -2.26
C VAL A 159 12.68 13.73 -2.33
N VAL A 160 13.45 13.23 -1.35
CA VAL A 160 13.87 11.83 -1.26
C VAL A 160 12.94 11.09 -0.30
N PRO A 161 12.27 10.00 -0.71
CA PRO A 161 11.48 9.19 0.20
C PRO A 161 12.28 8.76 1.43
N GLY A 162 11.68 8.83 2.61
CA GLY A 162 12.35 8.42 3.84
C GLY A 162 13.44 9.38 4.36
N SER A 163 13.67 10.53 3.70
CA SER A 163 14.57 11.59 4.20
C SER A 163 13.95 12.49 5.28
N PHE A 164 12.67 12.30 5.58
CA PHE A 164 11.96 13.04 6.62
C PHE A 164 12.56 12.79 8.02
N MET A 165 12.82 13.87 8.75
CA MET A 165 13.14 13.88 10.20
C MET A 165 14.34 12.99 10.61
N ASP A 166 15.43 12.98 9.84
CA ASP A 166 16.61 12.14 10.11
C ASP A 166 16.22 10.70 10.45
N SER A 167 15.31 10.13 9.64
CA SER A 167 14.68 8.84 9.93
C SER A 167 15.69 7.75 10.26
N THR A 168 15.39 7.06 11.36
CA THR A 168 16.22 6.04 12.02
C THR A 168 16.32 4.76 11.20
N GLY A 169 15.30 4.45 10.41
CA GLY A 169 15.25 3.22 9.62
C GLY A 169 14.09 3.17 8.64
N ALA A 170 14.08 2.12 7.83
CA ALA A 170 13.06 1.86 6.82
C ALA A 170 12.50 0.44 6.96
N TRP A 171 11.19 0.31 6.95
CA TRP A 171 10.46 -0.95 6.87
C TRP A 171 9.96 -1.16 5.44
N ALA A 172 10.32 -2.30 4.86
CA ALA A 172 9.96 -2.65 3.49
C ALA A 172 9.66 -4.15 3.38
N LEU A 173 8.95 -4.53 2.33
CA LEU A 173 8.73 -5.94 1.99
C LEU A 173 10.04 -6.61 1.58
N PHE A 174 10.85 -5.89 0.80
CA PHE A 174 12.14 -6.36 0.28
C PHE A 174 13.25 -5.33 0.59
N PRO A 175 13.69 -5.21 1.85
CA PRO A 175 14.64 -4.15 2.27
C PRO A 175 15.94 -4.10 1.46
N ASP A 176 16.41 -5.23 0.94
CA ASP A 176 17.65 -5.32 0.17
C ASP A 176 17.57 -4.61 -1.20
N PHE A 177 16.36 -4.37 -1.71
CA PHE A 177 16.13 -3.65 -2.97
C PHE A 177 15.81 -2.18 -2.77
N LEU A 178 15.83 -1.66 -1.54
CA LEU A 178 15.71 -0.23 -1.31
C LEU A 178 16.90 0.52 -1.92
N PRO A 179 16.68 1.70 -2.54
CA PRO A 179 17.74 2.49 -3.17
C PRO A 179 18.87 2.87 -2.21
N SER A 180 20.02 3.24 -2.76
CA SER A 180 21.25 3.51 -2.01
C SER A 180 21.14 4.64 -0.98
N PHE A 181 20.20 5.57 -1.14
CA PHE A 181 19.95 6.59 -0.11
C PHE A 181 19.36 6.02 1.21
N PHE A 182 19.07 4.73 1.27
CA PHE A 182 18.75 4.00 2.50
C PHE A 182 19.94 3.22 3.08
N ASP A 183 21.13 3.22 2.46
CA ASP A 183 22.25 2.35 2.89
C ASP A 183 22.78 2.69 4.28
N GLU A 184 22.73 3.97 4.68
CA GLU A 184 23.11 4.42 6.02
C GLU A 184 22.01 4.18 7.07
N LYS A 185 20.82 3.75 6.66
CA LYS A 185 19.66 3.53 7.54
C LYS A 185 19.52 2.06 7.90
N LYS A 186 18.99 1.78 9.10
CA LYS A 186 18.60 0.42 9.45
C LYS A 186 17.43 -0.01 8.57
N LYS A 187 17.57 -1.12 7.84
CA LYS A 187 16.52 -1.69 6.99
C LYS A 187 15.87 -2.87 7.72
N PHE A 188 14.53 -2.90 7.76
CA PHE A 188 13.73 -3.93 8.42
C PHE A 188 12.79 -4.58 7.41
N ALA A 189 12.74 -5.91 7.40
CA ALA A 189 11.76 -6.65 6.62
C ALA A 189 10.41 -6.65 7.37
N VAL A 190 9.33 -6.33 6.67
CA VAL A 190 7.97 -6.50 7.22
C VAL A 190 7.63 -8.00 7.26
N SER A 191 7.40 -8.53 8.45
CA SER A 191 7.02 -9.95 8.60
C SER A 191 5.59 -10.20 8.12
N ARG A 192 5.41 -11.28 7.35
CA ARG A 192 4.10 -11.79 6.91
C ARG A 192 3.52 -12.86 7.83
N GLU A 193 4.33 -13.43 8.73
CA GLU A 193 4.01 -14.67 9.44
C GLU A 193 2.71 -14.54 10.23
N LYS A 194 2.59 -13.45 11.01
CA LYS A 194 1.41 -13.17 11.82
C LYS A 194 0.19 -12.80 11.00
N LEU A 195 0.36 -12.09 9.88
CA LEU A 195 -0.75 -11.85 8.95
C LEU A 195 -1.31 -13.18 8.45
N LEU A 196 -0.45 -14.08 7.97
CA LEU A 196 -0.89 -15.38 7.45
C LEU A 196 -1.54 -16.26 8.52
N SER A 197 -0.94 -16.34 9.71
CA SER A 197 -1.42 -17.24 10.76
C SER A 197 -2.71 -16.77 11.45
N GLU A 198 -2.96 -15.45 11.47
CA GLU A 198 -4.11 -14.85 12.16
C GLU A 198 -5.21 -14.40 11.20
N PHE A 199 -5.05 -14.60 9.89
CA PHE A 199 -6.07 -14.21 8.92
C PHE A 199 -7.33 -15.08 9.03
N ASP A 200 -8.40 -14.52 9.59
CA ASP A 200 -9.72 -15.15 9.66
C ASP A 200 -10.41 -15.15 8.28
N ARG A 201 -10.26 -16.26 7.55
CA ARG A 201 -10.89 -16.48 6.24
C ARG A 201 -12.42 -16.50 6.31
N GLY A 202 -12.99 -16.98 7.41
CA GLY A 202 -14.44 -17.08 7.58
C GLY A 202 -15.06 -15.68 7.72
N LEU A 203 -14.47 -14.85 8.58
CA LEU A 203 -14.87 -13.45 8.72
C LEU A 203 -14.67 -12.67 7.43
N PHE A 204 -13.52 -12.85 6.76
CA PHE A 204 -13.25 -12.20 5.48
C PHE A 204 -14.30 -12.58 4.42
N SER A 205 -14.64 -13.86 4.29
CA SER A 205 -15.68 -14.34 3.37
C SER A 205 -17.04 -13.72 3.71
N LEU A 206 -17.43 -13.69 4.99
CA LEU A 206 -18.69 -13.09 5.44
C LEU A 206 -18.80 -11.60 5.06
N ARG A 207 -17.70 -10.86 5.15
CA ARG A 207 -17.65 -9.41 4.87
C ARG A 207 -17.49 -9.08 3.38
N SER A 208 -16.88 -9.98 2.61
CA SER A 208 -16.57 -9.76 1.19
C SER A 208 -17.73 -10.15 0.26
N GLY A 209 -18.71 -10.92 0.77
CA GLY A 209 -19.81 -11.46 0.00
C GLY A 209 -19.48 -12.83 -0.59
N SER A 210 -20.25 -13.25 -1.59
CA SER A 210 -20.00 -14.53 -2.28
C SER A 210 -18.63 -14.47 -2.96
N LEU A 211 -17.74 -15.37 -2.58
CA LEU A 211 -16.44 -15.60 -3.21
C LEU A 211 -16.33 -17.09 -3.51
N PRO A 212 -15.63 -17.51 -4.59
CA PRO A 212 -15.28 -18.91 -4.75
C PRO A 212 -14.38 -19.36 -3.59
N ASP A 213 -14.49 -20.62 -3.16
CA ASP A 213 -13.67 -21.12 -2.04
C ASP A 213 -12.18 -21.21 -2.39
N THR A 214 -11.87 -21.39 -3.68
CA THR A 214 -10.50 -21.50 -4.19
C THR A 214 -10.35 -20.77 -5.52
N ALA A 215 -9.13 -20.27 -5.74
CA ALA A 215 -8.69 -19.69 -7.01
C ALA A 215 -7.29 -20.17 -7.34
N ARG A 216 -7.06 -20.59 -8.59
CA ARG A 216 -5.74 -20.99 -9.12
C ARG A 216 -5.01 -19.83 -9.75
N SER A 217 -5.75 -18.88 -10.34
CA SER A 217 -5.17 -17.63 -10.84
C SER A 217 -5.90 -16.41 -10.32
N LEU A 218 -5.16 -15.33 -10.11
CA LEU A 218 -5.70 -13.99 -9.85
C LEU A 218 -5.11 -13.01 -10.86
N VAL A 219 -5.99 -12.34 -11.61
CA VAL A 219 -5.62 -11.28 -12.56
C VAL A 219 -5.92 -9.93 -11.90
N ALA A 220 -4.89 -9.15 -11.59
CA ALA A 220 -4.98 -7.79 -11.07
C ALA A 220 -4.81 -6.80 -12.23
N VAL A 221 -5.94 -6.32 -12.78
CA VAL A 221 -5.93 -5.47 -13.96
C VAL A 221 -5.69 -4.00 -13.59
N ASP A 222 -4.78 -3.38 -14.33
CA ASP A 222 -4.47 -1.96 -14.21
C ASP A 222 -5.57 -1.08 -14.84
N PHE A 223 -5.61 0.21 -14.50
CA PHE A 223 -6.56 1.17 -15.06
C PHE A 223 -6.07 1.79 -16.40
N GLU A 224 -5.18 1.10 -17.10
CA GLU A 224 -4.57 1.60 -18.32
C GLU A 224 -5.29 1.08 -19.57
N HIS A 225 -5.22 1.82 -20.68
CA HIS A 225 -5.88 1.44 -21.93
C HIS A 225 -5.29 0.19 -22.59
N TYR A 226 -4.01 -0.11 -22.33
CA TYR A 226 -3.36 -1.25 -22.97
C TYR A 226 -3.94 -2.61 -22.56
N THR A 227 -4.66 -2.67 -21.44
CA THR A 227 -5.29 -3.89 -20.93
C THR A 227 -6.40 -4.41 -21.85
N GLU A 228 -6.79 -3.64 -22.87
CA GLU A 228 -7.82 -3.99 -23.87
C GLU A 228 -7.23 -4.52 -25.18
N THR A 229 -5.89 -4.53 -25.33
CA THR A 229 -5.27 -4.99 -26.58
C THR A 229 -5.35 -6.51 -26.72
N ASP A 230 -5.53 -7.00 -27.95
CA ASP A 230 -5.59 -8.45 -28.24
C ASP A 230 -4.33 -9.18 -27.73
N ALA A 231 -3.16 -8.56 -27.85
CA ALA A 231 -1.91 -9.13 -27.34
C ALA A 231 -1.96 -9.34 -25.82
N TYR A 232 -2.40 -8.34 -25.07
CA TYR A 232 -2.54 -8.42 -23.62
C TYR A 232 -3.59 -9.46 -23.21
N LEU A 233 -4.77 -9.39 -23.83
CA LEU A 233 -5.85 -10.33 -23.55
C LEU A 233 -5.43 -11.77 -23.87
N ASN A 234 -4.74 -12.01 -24.98
CA ASN A 234 -4.23 -13.34 -25.33
C ASN A 234 -3.19 -13.85 -24.32
N ALA A 235 -2.26 -13.00 -23.90
CA ALA A 235 -1.25 -13.35 -22.92
C ALA A 235 -1.89 -13.72 -21.57
N VAL A 236 -2.79 -12.88 -21.05
CA VAL A 236 -3.52 -13.17 -19.81
C VAL A 236 -4.38 -14.44 -19.95
N SER A 237 -5.06 -14.62 -21.08
CA SER A 237 -5.89 -15.81 -21.34
C SER A 237 -5.09 -17.11 -21.32
N SER A 238 -3.80 -17.06 -21.72
CA SER A 238 -2.94 -18.24 -21.64
C SER A 238 -2.70 -18.72 -20.20
N TYR A 239 -2.53 -17.79 -19.25
CA TYR A 239 -2.39 -18.11 -17.83
C TYR A 239 -3.69 -18.61 -17.23
N ILE A 240 -4.82 -18.03 -17.64
CA ILE A 240 -6.15 -18.49 -17.20
C ILE A 240 -6.38 -19.95 -17.65
N ARG A 241 -6.11 -20.28 -18.91
CA ARG A 241 -6.23 -21.67 -19.41
C ARG A 241 -5.28 -22.64 -18.70
N ARG A 242 -4.05 -22.20 -18.36
CA ARG A 242 -3.13 -23.00 -17.52
C ARG A 242 -3.74 -23.26 -16.13
N ALA A 243 -4.38 -22.27 -15.52
CA ALA A 243 -5.03 -22.40 -14.22
C ALA A 243 -6.25 -23.34 -14.26
N GLU A 244 -7.06 -23.24 -15.31
CA GLU A 244 -8.22 -24.11 -15.56
C GLU A 244 -7.80 -25.57 -15.81
N ALA A 245 -6.72 -25.79 -16.55
CA ALA A 245 -6.15 -27.13 -16.77
C ALA A 245 -5.67 -27.79 -15.46
N LEU A 246 -5.37 -27.00 -14.43
CA LEU A 246 -5.08 -27.46 -13.07
C LEU A 246 -6.35 -27.64 -12.20
N GLY A 247 -7.53 -27.59 -12.82
CA GLY A 247 -8.82 -27.88 -12.20
C GLY A 247 -9.29 -26.83 -11.21
N GLY A 248 -8.99 -25.55 -11.42
CA GLY A 248 -9.52 -24.51 -10.52
C GLY A 248 -9.86 -23.19 -11.19
N ASN A 249 -10.50 -22.34 -10.39
CA ASN A 249 -11.10 -21.09 -10.87
C ASN A 249 -10.05 -20.01 -11.11
N SER A 250 -10.40 -19.08 -11.99
CA SER A 250 -9.66 -17.83 -12.18
C SER A 250 -10.49 -16.67 -11.63
N VAL A 251 -9.85 -15.76 -10.92
CA VAL A 251 -10.51 -14.58 -10.34
C VAL A 251 -9.92 -13.28 -10.90
N LEU A 252 -10.77 -12.28 -11.06
CA LEU A 252 -10.42 -10.99 -11.65
C LEU A 252 -10.55 -9.88 -10.61
N LYS A 253 -9.46 -9.18 -10.32
CA LYS A 253 -9.46 -7.97 -9.50
C LYS A 253 -9.33 -6.73 -10.37
N LEU A 254 -10.40 -5.94 -10.42
CA LEU A 254 -10.43 -4.66 -11.10
C LEU A 254 -9.92 -3.52 -10.19
N HIS A 255 -9.31 -2.52 -10.81
CA HIS A 255 -9.02 -1.24 -10.17
C HIS A 255 -10.33 -0.56 -9.69
N PRO A 256 -10.38 0.09 -8.52
CA PRO A 256 -11.62 0.70 -7.99
C PRO A 256 -12.28 1.74 -8.90
N SER A 257 -11.51 2.37 -9.79
CA SER A 257 -11.99 3.32 -10.79
C SER A 257 -12.36 2.67 -12.13
N ASP A 258 -12.02 1.39 -12.34
CA ASP A 258 -12.36 0.69 -13.58
C ASP A 258 -13.86 0.36 -13.60
N ARG A 259 -14.49 0.65 -14.74
CA ARG A 259 -15.91 0.38 -15.03
C ARG A 259 -16.08 -0.46 -16.29
N ARG A 260 -14.98 -0.84 -16.93
CA ARG A 260 -14.96 -1.61 -18.16
C ARG A 260 -15.32 -3.07 -17.88
N GLN A 261 -15.91 -3.71 -18.87
CA GLN A 261 -16.09 -5.15 -18.89
C GLN A 261 -14.87 -5.78 -19.56
N HIS A 262 -14.20 -6.68 -18.86
CA HIS A 262 -13.06 -7.41 -19.38
C HIS A 262 -13.53 -8.79 -19.85
N VAL A 263 -13.22 -9.13 -21.10
CA VAL A 263 -13.55 -10.43 -21.71
C VAL A 263 -12.23 -11.06 -22.15
N PHE A 264 -11.93 -12.24 -21.61
CA PHE A 264 -10.71 -12.98 -21.92
C PHE A 264 -11.02 -14.13 -22.89
N TYR A 265 -10.13 -14.39 -23.85
CA TYR A 265 -10.40 -15.33 -24.94
C TYR A 265 -10.38 -16.79 -24.47
N GLY A 266 -11.52 -17.48 -24.65
CA GLY A 266 -11.64 -18.89 -24.33
C GLY A 266 -11.55 -19.19 -22.83
N ALA A 267 -11.91 -18.21 -22.00
CA ALA A 267 -11.96 -18.32 -20.56
C ALA A 267 -13.38 -18.02 -20.08
N ASP A 268 -14.19 -19.08 -19.94
CA ASP A 268 -15.54 -18.98 -19.39
C ASP A 268 -15.48 -19.09 -17.86
N GLY A 269 -16.23 -18.25 -17.14
CA GLY A 269 -16.42 -18.42 -15.69
C GLY A 269 -15.38 -17.74 -14.78
N ILE A 270 -14.71 -16.68 -15.24
CA ILE A 270 -13.86 -15.85 -14.36
C ILE A 270 -14.73 -15.10 -13.36
N PHE A 271 -14.42 -15.24 -12.07
CA PHE A 271 -15.15 -14.57 -11.01
C PHE A 271 -14.56 -13.18 -10.71
N THR A 272 -15.36 -12.11 -10.88
CA THR A 272 -14.90 -10.74 -10.57
C THR A 272 -14.98 -10.47 -9.06
N LEU A 273 -13.84 -10.14 -8.47
CA LEU A 273 -13.71 -9.83 -7.05
C LEU A 273 -14.22 -8.41 -6.72
N PRO A 274 -14.68 -8.18 -5.47
CA PRO A 274 -15.08 -6.84 -5.02
C PRO A 274 -13.96 -5.81 -5.20
N SER A 275 -14.18 -4.82 -6.06
CA SER A 275 -13.14 -3.84 -6.43
C SER A 275 -12.72 -2.92 -5.28
N HIS A 276 -13.59 -2.70 -4.30
CA HIS A 276 -13.35 -1.81 -3.16
C HIS A 276 -12.42 -2.39 -2.09
N LEU A 277 -12.17 -3.71 -2.12
CA LEU A 277 -11.20 -4.36 -1.25
C LEU A 277 -9.81 -4.34 -1.89
N PRO A 278 -8.73 -4.19 -1.12
CA PRO A 278 -7.36 -4.31 -1.61
C PRO A 278 -7.09 -5.74 -2.07
N VAL A 279 -6.21 -5.89 -3.06
CA VAL A 279 -5.93 -7.21 -3.67
C VAL A 279 -5.21 -8.14 -2.69
N GLU A 280 -4.45 -7.57 -1.78
CA GLU A 280 -3.66 -8.27 -0.76
C GLU A 280 -4.51 -9.17 0.14
N LEU A 281 -5.75 -8.77 0.44
CA LEU A 281 -6.65 -9.61 1.24
C LEU A 281 -7.08 -10.88 0.49
N PHE A 282 -7.14 -10.82 -0.85
CA PHE A 282 -7.40 -12.01 -1.66
C PHE A 282 -6.17 -12.91 -1.76
N TYR A 283 -4.95 -12.37 -1.68
CA TYR A 283 -3.74 -13.20 -1.57
C TYR A 283 -3.74 -13.97 -0.25
N LEU A 284 -4.12 -13.34 0.86
CA LEU A 284 -4.27 -14.02 2.15
C LEU A 284 -5.38 -15.07 2.13
N PHE A 285 -6.52 -14.76 1.49
CA PHE A 285 -7.66 -15.66 1.41
C PHE A 285 -7.41 -16.90 0.53
N TYR A 286 -6.79 -16.72 -0.63
CA TYR A 286 -6.51 -17.79 -1.60
C TYR A 286 -5.08 -18.35 -1.49
N GLY A 287 -4.34 -18.03 -0.43
CA GLY A 287 -2.89 -18.22 -0.38
C GLY A 287 -2.40 -19.63 -0.71
N ASP A 288 -3.14 -20.65 -0.29
CA ASP A 288 -2.77 -22.05 -0.50
C ASP A 288 -3.15 -22.55 -1.91
N SER A 289 -4.15 -21.93 -2.54
CA SER A 289 -4.69 -22.36 -3.83
C SER A 289 -4.06 -21.63 -5.02
N LEU A 290 -3.64 -20.37 -4.84
CA LEU A 290 -3.07 -19.57 -5.92
C LEU A 290 -1.79 -20.20 -6.47
N ARG A 291 -1.71 -20.23 -7.79
CA ARG A 291 -0.55 -20.68 -8.56
C ARG A 291 -0.04 -19.61 -9.49
N PHE A 292 -0.94 -18.78 -10.03
CA PHE A 292 -0.61 -17.68 -10.92
C PHE A 292 -1.16 -16.36 -10.38
N VAL A 293 -0.33 -15.33 -10.33
CA VAL A 293 -0.79 -13.94 -10.16
C VAL A 293 -0.30 -13.11 -11.33
N ILE A 294 -1.23 -12.47 -12.01
CA ILE A 294 -0.97 -11.74 -13.24
C ILE A 294 -1.34 -10.27 -13.03
N GLY A 295 -0.50 -9.34 -13.46
CA GLY A 295 -0.82 -7.90 -13.42
C GLY A 295 0.10 -7.08 -14.31
N GLY A 296 0.03 -5.75 -14.17
CA GLY A 296 0.95 -4.80 -14.82
C GLY A 296 2.07 -4.32 -13.86
N LEU A 297 2.47 -3.05 -13.98
CA LEU A 297 3.49 -2.43 -13.12
C LEU A 297 2.91 -1.91 -11.81
N THR A 298 2.46 -2.83 -10.97
CA THR A 298 1.71 -2.50 -9.75
C THR A 298 2.34 -3.12 -8.50
N THR A 299 2.23 -2.39 -7.39
CA THR A 299 2.57 -2.86 -6.03
C THR A 299 1.89 -4.20 -5.69
N ALA A 300 0.75 -4.49 -6.32
CA ALA A 300 0.05 -5.75 -6.16
C ALA A 300 0.93 -6.98 -6.47
N LEU A 301 1.92 -6.88 -7.36
CA LEU A 301 2.80 -8.01 -7.70
C LEU A 301 3.90 -8.20 -6.66
N LEU A 302 4.46 -7.11 -6.12
CA LEU A 302 5.39 -7.17 -4.99
C LEU A 302 4.72 -7.79 -3.75
N THR A 303 3.47 -7.37 -3.46
CA THR A 303 2.71 -7.91 -2.34
C THR A 303 2.30 -9.36 -2.56
N ALA A 304 1.97 -9.76 -3.79
CA ALA A 304 1.77 -11.17 -4.13
C ALA A 304 3.03 -11.97 -3.82
N LYS A 305 4.18 -11.55 -4.35
CA LYS A 305 5.43 -12.28 -4.13
C LYS A 305 5.84 -12.35 -2.66
N TRP A 306 5.53 -11.30 -1.90
CA TRP A 306 5.73 -11.28 -0.46
C TRP A 306 4.76 -12.22 0.29
N LEU A 307 3.47 -12.27 -0.02
CA LEU A 307 2.50 -13.06 0.74
C LEU A 307 2.44 -14.54 0.31
N ILE A 308 2.66 -14.82 -0.97
CA ILE A 308 2.52 -16.14 -1.61
C ILE A 308 3.76 -16.43 -2.47
N PRO A 309 4.93 -16.64 -1.87
CA PRO A 309 6.21 -16.69 -2.59
C PRO A 309 6.31 -17.85 -3.59
N GLU A 310 5.55 -18.91 -3.36
CA GLU A 310 5.49 -20.11 -4.21
C GLU A 310 4.64 -19.92 -5.47
N ALA A 311 3.82 -18.86 -5.55
CA ALA A 311 3.06 -18.57 -6.75
C ALA A 311 3.98 -18.01 -7.86
N GLU A 312 3.68 -18.37 -9.10
CA GLU A 312 4.24 -17.74 -10.29
C GLU A 312 3.58 -16.37 -10.45
N VAL A 313 4.39 -15.31 -10.26
CA VAL A 313 3.92 -13.92 -10.34
C VAL A 313 4.46 -13.31 -11.62
N VAL A 314 3.57 -12.80 -12.46
CA VAL A 314 3.89 -12.33 -13.81
C VAL A 314 3.36 -10.93 -14.04
N SER A 315 4.26 -10.04 -14.48
CA SER A 315 3.94 -8.72 -14.99
C SER A 315 3.84 -8.78 -16.51
N ILE A 316 2.66 -8.51 -17.07
CA ILE A 316 2.42 -8.46 -18.51
C ILE A 316 2.18 -7.01 -18.92
N ILE A 317 3.02 -6.51 -19.83
CA ILE A 317 2.97 -5.12 -20.28
C ILE A 317 3.33 -5.00 -21.77
N PRO A 318 2.76 -4.04 -22.51
CA PRO A 318 3.21 -3.76 -23.87
C PRO A 318 4.56 -3.04 -23.90
N GLN A 319 5.34 -3.27 -24.97
CA GLN A 319 6.60 -2.56 -25.20
C GLN A 319 6.47 -1.02 -25.19
N SER A 320 5.31 -0.50 -25.63
CA SER A 320 5.05 0.95 -25.62
C SER A 320 5.01 1.55 -24.22
N ILE A 321 4.51 0.81 -23.22
CA ILE A 321 4.46 1.25 -21.82
C ILE A 321 5.86 1.28 -21.21
N VAL A 322 6.72 0.34 -21.59
CA VAL A 322 8.13 0.32 -21.19
C VAL A 322 8.84 1.62 -21.62
N GLN A 323 8.45 2.16 -22.78
CA GLN A 323 9.04 3.38 -23.32
C GLN A 323 8.44 4.66 -22.71
N SER A 324 7.19 4.63 -22.27
CA SER A 324 6.48 5.82 -21.76
C SER A 324 6.53 5.98 -20.25
N VAL A 325 6.67 4.89 -19.49
CA VAL A 325 6.70 4.94 -18.02
C VAL A 325 8.11 5.27 -17.56
N ASN A 326 8.24 6.43 -16.91
CA ASN A 326 9.48 6.79 -16.22
C ASN A 326 9.84 5.69 -15.22
N TYR A 327 11.11 5.26 -15.23
CA TYR A 327 11.65 4.23 -14.34
C TYR A 327 11.10 2.81 -14.58
N ALA A 328 10.43 2.52 -15.71
CA ALA A 328 9.97 1.17 -16.03
C ALA A 328 11.09 0.12 -15.89
N ARG A 329 12.31 0.44 -16.33
CA ARG A 329 13.48 -0.45 -16.19
C ARG A 329 13.82 -0.73 -14.73
N GLU A 330 13.88 0.29 -13.88
CA GLU A 330 14.13 0.09 -12.44
C GLU A 330 13.03 -0.78 -11.80
N ILE A 331 11.77 -0.58 -12.20
CA ILE A 331 10.67 -1.46 -11.76
C ILE A 331 10.93 -2.91 -12.20
N PHE A 332 11.39 -3.15 -13.43
CA PHE A 332 11.65 -4.50 -13.92
C PHE A 332 12.83 -5.15 -13.21
N ASP A 333 13.87 -4.39 -12.91
CA ASP A 333 15.04 -4.88 -12.18
C ASP A 333 14.60 -5.32 -10.77
N VAL A 334 13.79 -4.51 -10.08
CA VAL A 334 13.21 -4.85 -8.77
C VAL A 334 12.29 -6.07 -8.90
N PHE A 335 11.41 -6.12 -9.89
CA PHE A 335 10.49 -7.24 -10.10
C PHE A 335 11.26 -8.54 -10.34
N SER A 336 12.24 -8.51 -11.24
CA SER A 336 13.07 -9.67 -11.56
C SER A 336 13.87 -10.13 -10.34
N ALA A 337 14.43 -9.19 -9.56
CA ALA A 337 15.16 -9.51 -8.34
C ALA A 337 14.26 -10.13 -7.24
N CYS A 338 12.98 -9.74 -7.20
CA CYS A 338 11.98 -10.36 -6.34
C CYS A 338 11.49 -11.73 -6.87
N GLY A 339 11.86 -12.13 -8.09
CA GLY A 339 11.35 -13.36 -8.73
C GLY A 339 9.94 -13.20 -9.32
N ILE A 340 9.62 -11.99 -9.81
CA ILE A 340 8.45 -11.70 -10.64
C ILE A 340 8.90 -11.72 -12.10
N GLU A 341 8.25 -12.55 -12.92
CA GLU A 341 8.53 -12.61 -14.35
C GLU A 341 7.97 -11.37 -15.07
N VAL A 342 8.75 -10.75 -15.95
CA VAL A 342 8.30 -9.61 -16.75
C VAL A 342 8.17 -10.03 -18.21
N CYS A 343 6.95 -10.02 -18.72
CA CYS A 343 6.62 -10.32 -20.11
C CYS A 343 6.25 -9.03 -20.85
N THR A 344 7.07 -8.68 -21.85
CA THR A 344 6.83 -7.55 -22.74
C THR A 344 6.18 -8.00 -24.05
N LEU A 345 5.04 -7.39 -24.40
CA LEU A 345 4.24 -7.70 -25.60
C LEU A 345 4.57 -6.81 -26.80
#